data_AF-A0A0F9N0N4-F1
#
_entry.id   AF-A0A0F9N0N4-F1
#
_cell.length_a   1.000
_cell.length_b   1.000
_cell.length_c   1.000
_cell.angle_alpha   90.00
_cell.angle_beta   90.00
_cell.angle_gamma   90.00
#
_symmetry.space_group_name_H-M   'P 1'
#
loop_
_entity.id
_entity.type
_entity.pdbx_description
1 polymer ?
#
loop_
_entity_poly.entity_id
_entity_poly.type
_entity_poly.pdbx_seq_one_letter_code
_entity_poly.pdbx_strand_id
1 'polypeptide(L)'
;MSWDNLRNLVVECPQNIRESIRAYVRGRPTGGFLEAVLQNDLMEAVLRADDTNRECLPAILAFVYNNVPSPMWGSPKAVDDHLLACREARK
;
A
#
# COMPACT_ATOMS: atom_id res chain seq x y z
N MET A 1 -18.87 -10.28 -17.59
CA MET A 1 -18.30 -9.07 -16.95
C MET A 1 -17.25 -8.53 -17.93
N SER A 2 -17.54 -7.44 -18.65
CA SER A 2 -16.62 -6.90 -19.66
C SER A 2 -15.45 -6.19 -18.96
N TRP A 3 -14.24 -6.34 -19.51
CA TRP A 3 -13.04 -5.59 -19.10
C TRP A 3 -13.23 -4.07 -19.19
N ASP A 4 -14.20 -3.59 -19.98
CA ASP A 4 -14.55 -2.17 -20.09
C ASP A 4 -15.19 -1.60 -18.81
N ASN A 5 -15.84 -2.43 -17.98
CA ASN A 5 -16.40 -1.96 -16.71
C ASN A 5 -15.33 -1.69 -15.64
N LEU A 6 -14.12 -2.21 -15.81
CA LEU A 6 -13.00 -1.99 -14.88
C LEU A 6 -12.30 -0.64 -15.10
N ARG A 7 -12.46 -0.02 -16.28
CA ARG A 7 -11.84 1.28 -16.60
C ARG A 7 -12.59 2.49 -16.06
N ASN A 8 -13.88 2.35 -15.75
CA ASN A 8 -14.76 3.48 -15.43
C ASN A 8 -15.06 3.68 -13.93
N LEU A 9 -14.50 2.83 -13.05
CA LEU A 9 -14.53 2.98 -11.60
C LEU A 9 -13.19 3.55 -11.10
N VAL A 10 -12.75 4.68 -11.67
CA VAL A 10 -11.53 5.36 -11.25
C VAL A 10 -11.77 6.06 -9.92
N VAL A 11 -11.93 5.26 -8.87
CA VAL A 11 -11.69 5.76 -7.52
C VAL A 11 -10.19 6.03 -7.48
N GLU A 12 -9.78 7.28 -7.33
CA GLU A 12 -8.37 7.60 -7.20
C GLU A 12 -7.86 7.19 -5.81
N CYS A 13 -6.59 6.81 -5.73
CA CYS A 13 -5.96 6.54 -4.44
C CYS A 13 -5.99 7.82 -3.58
N PRO A 14 -6.60 7.79 -2.37
CA PRO A 14 -6.75 8.98 -1.52
C PRO A 14 -5.41 9.65 -1.26
N GLN A 15 -5.38 10.99 -1.25
CA GLN A 15 -4.14 11.76 -1.12
C GLN A 15 -3.37 11.43 0.16
N ASN A 16 -4.05 11.31 1.30
CA ASN A 16 -3.46 10.94 2.59
C ASN A 16 -2.79 9.54 2.53
N ILE A 17 -3.39 8.60 1.79
CA ILE A 17 -2.82 7.27 1.58
C ILE A 17 -1.56 7.35 0.70
N ARG A 18 -1.61 8.10 -0.40
CA ARG A 18 -0.43 8.34 -1.25
C ARG A 18 0.71 8.99 -0.47
N GLU A 19 0.42 9.94 0.39
CA GLU A 19 1.41 10.57 1.27
C GLU A 19 2.03 9.59 2.27
N SER A 20 1.20 8.75 2.89
CA SER A 20 1.68 7.70 3.80
C SER A 20 2.58 6.69 3.09
N ILE A 21 2.20 6.23 1.88
CA ILE A 21 3.02 5.34 1.05
C ILE A 21 4.33 6.03 0.63
N ARG A 22 4.30 7.31 0.27
CA ARG A 22 5.54 8.07 -0.02
C ARG A 22 6.45 8.20 1.21
N ALA A 23 5.88 8.36 2.40
CA ALA A 23 6.66 8.35 3.63
C ALA A 23 7.24 6.96 3.92
N TYR A 24 6.48 5.91 3.64
CA TYR A 24 6.94 4.51 3.71
C TYR A 24 8.14 4.23 2.82
N VAL A 25 8.10 4.65 1.56
CA VAL A 25 9.24 4.51 0.64
C VAL A 25 10.49 5.21 1.18
N ARG A 26 10.33 6.25 1.99
CA ARG A 26 11.44 6.96 2.68
C ARG A 26 11.83 6.33 4.03
N GLY A 27 11.26 5.19 4.39
CA GLY A 27 11.55 4.46 5.61
C GLY A 27 10.76 4.91 6.84
N ARG A 28 9.57 5.48 6.67
CA ARG A 28 8.64 5.74 7.79
C ARG A 28 7.64 4.58 7.91
N PRO A 29 7.50 3.92 9.07
CA PRO A 29 6.48 2.90 9.26
C PRO A 29 5.06 3.43 9.02
N THR A 30 4.17 2.57 8.53
CA THR A 30 2.75 2.87 8.31
C THR A 30 1.88 2.37 9.47
N GLY A 31 0.58 2.69 9.44
CA GLY A 31 -0.40 2.02 10.30
C GLY A 31 -0.81 0.64 9.77
N GLY A 32 -1.51 -0.13 10.60
CA GLY A 32 -1.78 -1.57 10.35
C GLY A 32 -2.61 -1.88 9.10
N PHE A 33 -3.45 -0.96 8.61
CA PHE A 33 -4.14 -1.12 7.33
C PHE A 33 -3.15 -1.11 6.15
N LEU A 34 -2.34 -0.05 6.05
CA LEU A 34 -1.38 0.08 4.95
C LEU A 34 -0.24 -0.91 5.06
N GLU A 35 0.13 -1.31 6.27
CA GLU A 35 1.07 -2.40 6.48
C GLU A 35 0.53 -3.70 5.86
N ALA A 36 -0.73 -4.08 6.13
CA ALA A 36 -1.33 -5.27 5.52
C ALA A 36 -1.39 -5.18 3.98
N VAL A 37 -1.73 -4.00 3.44
CA VAL A 37 -1.70 -3.74 2.00
C VAL A 37 -0.30 -3.98 1.43
N LEU A 38 0.75 -3.40 2.05
CA LEU A 38 2.13 -3.54 1.60
C LEU A 38 2.65 -4.96 1.76
N GLN A 39 2.15 -5.72 2.74
CA GLN A 39 2.49 -7.13 2.95
C GLN A 39 1.73 -8.08 2.01
N ASN A 40 0.83 -7.55 1.17
CA ASN A 40 -0.07 -8.32 0.32
C ASN A 40 -0.99 -9.27 1.13
N ASP A 41 -1.34 -8.88 2.35
CA ASP A 41 -2.37 -9.52 3.17
C ASP A 41 -3.70 -8.80 2.96
N LEU A 42 -4.42 -9.19 1.91
CA LEU A 42 -5.70 -8.58 1.57
C LEU A 42 -6.80 -8.89 2.60
N MET A 43 -6.68 -9.98 3.36
CA MET A 43 -7.65 -10.31 4.40
C MET A 43 -7.54 -9.28 5.53
N GLU A 44 -6.33 -9.07 6.06
CA GLU A 44 -6.10 -8.07 7.11
C GLU A 44 -6.32 -6.64 6.61
N ALA A 45 -6.00 -6.35 5.35
CA ALA A 45 -6.28 -5.05 4.76
C ALA A 45 -7.79 -4.74 4.76
N VAL A 46 -8.64 -5.69 4.38
CA VAL A 46 -10.11 -5.50 4.38
C VAL A 46 -10.68 -5.38 5.80
N LEU A 47 -10.17 -6.19 6.74
CA LEU A 47 -10.61 -6.16 8.14
C LEU A 47 -10.25 -4.83 8.84
N ARG A 48 -9.09 -4.24 8.51
CA ARG A 48 -8.59 -3.01 9.14
C ARG A 48 -9.01 -1.73 8.42
N ALA A 49 -9.50 -1.82 7.19
CA ALA A 49 -9.93 -0.66 6.42
C ALA A 49 -11.14 0.02 7.06
N ASP A 50 -11.07 1.34 7.19
CA ASP A 50 -12.27 2.18 7.31
C ASP A 50 -13.07 2.16 5.99
N ASP A 51 -14.28 2.72 6.01
CA ASP A 51 -15.19 2.67 4.87
C ASP A 51 -14.59 3.31 3.61
N THR A 52 -13.87 4.44 3.76
CA THR A 52 -13.21 5.12 2.63
C THR A 52 -12.12 4.24 2.03
N ASN A 53 -11.26 3.66 2.88
CA ASN A 53 -10.17 2.80 2.45
C ASN A 53 -10.66 1.49 1.84
N ARG A 54 -11.80 0.96 2.30
CA ARG A 54 -12.42 -0.25 1.73
C ARG A 54 -12.95 0.01 0.32
N GLU A 55 -13.62 1.14 0.10
CA GLU A 55 -14.09 1.57 -1.22
C GLU A 55 -12.93 1.87 -2.18
N CYS A 56 -11.85 2.45 -1.65
CA CYS A 56 -10.66 2.81 -2.44
C CYS A 56 -9.63 1.68 -2.56
N LEU A 57 -9.84 0.51 -1.96
CA LEU A 57 -8.82 -0.53 -1.86
C LEU A 57 -8.23 -0.94 -3.23
N PRO A 58 -9.02 -1.15 -4.31
CA PRO A 58 -8.46 -1.45 -5.63
C PRO A 58 -7.51 -0.36 -6.16
N ALA A 59 -7.82 0.91 -5.89
CA ALA A 59 -7.00 2.04 -6.29
C ALA A 59 -5.71 2.14 -5.48
N ILE A 60 -5.78 1.84 -4.18
CA ILE A 60 -4.62 1.79 -3.29
C ILE A 60 -3.67 0.68 -3.74
N LEU A 61 -4.19 -0.52 -4.04
CA LEU A 61 -3.40 -1.64 -4.56
C LEU A 61 -2.74 -1.31 -5.90
N ALA A 62 -3.50 -0.71 -6.84
CA ALA A 62 -2.96 -0.26 -8.11
C ALA A 62 -1.88 0.81 -7.94
N PHE A 63 -2.04 1.71 -6.96
CA PHE A 63 -1.02 2.72 -6.66
C PHE A 63 0.27 2.08 -6.14
N VAL A 64 0.17 1.12 -5.20
CA VAL A 64 1.34 0.37 -4.69
C VAL A 64 2.04 -0.37 -5.83
N TYR A 65 1.30 -1.15 -6.62
CA TYR A 65 1.86 -1.94 -7.71
C TYR A 65 2.62 -1.08 -8.74
N ASN A 66 2.09 0.08 -9.10
CA ASN A 66 2.67 0.93 -10.13
C ASN A 66 3.76 1.90 -9.62
N ASN A 67 3.79 2.22 -8.32
CA ASN A 67 4.65 3.31 -7.81
C ASN A 67 5.65 2.87 -6.73
N VAL A 68 5.50 1.69 -6.13
CA VAL A 68 6.40 1.19 -5.09
C VAL A 68 7.32 0.13 -5.69
N PRO A 69 8.67 0.28 -5.59
CA PRO A 69 9.61 -0.71 -6.08
C PRO A 69 9.34 -2.10 -5.46
N SER A 70 9.36 -3.14 -6.29
CA SER A 70 9.03 -4.52 -5.89
C SER A 70 9.78 -5.04 -4.66
N PRO A 71 11.06 -4.71 -4.38
CA PRO A 71 11.74 -5.18 -3.17
C PRO A 71 11.19 -4.63 -1.85
N MET A 72 10.34 -3.60 -1.90
CA MET A 72 9.83 -2.89 -0.72
C MET A 72 8.42 -3.36 -0.33
N TRP A 73 7.81 -4.33 -1.01
CA TRP A 73 6.45 -4.76 -0.70
C TRP A 73 6.19 -6.19 -1.20
N GLY A 74 5.00 -6.73 -0.92
CA GLY A 74 4.53 -8.04 -1.38
C GLY A 74 4.69 -9.17 -0.37
N SER A 75 5.38 -8.94 0.75
CA SER A 75 5.46 -9.87 1.89
C SER A 75 5.85 -9.14 3.18
N PRO A 76 5.57 -9.69 4.37
CA PRO A 76 6.09 -9.19 5.65
C PRO A 76 7.60 -8.97 5.63
N LYS A 77 8.35 -9.94 5.10
CA LYS A 77 9.80 -9.87 4.99
C LYS A 77 10.27 -8.69 4.12
N ALA A 78 9.66 -8.46 2.96
CA ALA A 78 10.04 -7.35 2.08
C ALA A 78 9.83 -6.00 2.76
N VAL A 79 8.72 -5.86 3.51
CA VAL A 79 8.41 -4.64 4.25
C VAL A 79 9.42 -4.41 5.39
N ASP A 80 9.73 -5.45 6.14
CA ASP A 80 10.70 -5.41 7.24
C ASP A 80 12.12 -5.10 6.75
N ASP A 81 12.58 -5.80 5.70
CA ASP A 81 13.91 -5.61 5.11
C ASP A 81 14.09 -4.15 4.62
N HIS A 82 13.07 -3.56 3.98
CA HIS A 82 13.09 -2.16 3.54
C HIS A 82 13.18 -1.19 4.71
N LEU A 83 12.35 -1.38 5.74
CA LEU A 83 12.35 -0.51 6.92
C LEU A 83 13.66 -0.63 7.71
N LEU A 84 14.24 -1.83 7.79
CA LEU A 84 15.54 -2.07 8.41
C LEU A 84 16.65 -1.35 7.64
N ALA A 85 16.72 -1.54 6.33
CA ALA A 85 17.72 -0.88 5.48
C ALA A 85 17.66 0.66 5.61
N CYS A 86 16.44 1.22 5.64
CA CYS A 86 16.25 2.66 5.85
C CYS A 86 16.69 3.13 7.25
N ARG A 87 16.52 2.31 8.29
CA ARG A 87 16.98 2.63 9.66
C ARG A 87 18.51 2.58 9.74
N GLU A 88 19.14 1.62 9.10
CA GLU A 88 20.59 1.47 9.07
C GLU A 88 21.27 2.60 8.30
N ALA A 89 20.71 3.02 7.16
CA ALA A 89 21.23 4.15 6.37
C ALA A 89 21.12 5.52 7.07
N ARG A 90 20.39 5.62 8.19
CA ARG A 90 20.27 6.85 9.01
C ARG A 90 21.26 6.91 10.17
N LYS A 91 21.98 5.81 10.45
CA LYS A 91 23.03 5.75 11.48
C LYS A 91 24.33 6.28 10.92
#